data_AF-K7L519-F1
#
_entry.id   AF-K7L519-F1
#
_cell.length_a   1.000
_cell.length_b   1.000
_cell.length_c   1.000
_cell.angle_alpha   90.00
_cell.angle_beta   90.00
_cell.angle_gamma   90.00
#
_symmetry.space_group_name_H-M   'P 1'
#
loop_
_entity.id
_entity.type
_entity.pdbx_description
1 polymer ?
#
loop_
_entity_poly.entity_id
_entity_poly.type
_entity_poly.pdbx_seq_one_letter_code
_entity_poly.pdbx_strand_id
1 'polypeptide(L)'
;MAASGDPLLVGRVIGDVFHDVACMSTGKEIVPYLGPRPPIGIHRYIFLLFQQKVPLGLVEQPPTRASFNTRYFVRQLDLGLPVATVYFNSQKEPAAKRR
;
A
#
# COMPACT_ATOMS: atom_id res chain seq x y z
N MET A 1 -5.92 1.07 26.49
CA MET A 1 -5.04 0.34 25.56
C MET A 1 -5.65 0.42 24.16
N ALA A 2 -5.28 1.43 23.36
CA ALA A 2 -5.76 1.49 21.99
C ALA A 2 -4.96 0.46 21.19
N ALA A 3 -5.60 -0.63 20.76
CA ALA A 3 -5.05 -1.51 19.75
C ALA A 3 -5.00 -0.72 18.44
N SER A 4 -3.94 0.07 18.27
CA SER A 4 -3.57 0.79 17.05
C SER A 4 -3.05 -0.22 16.02
N GLY A 5 -3.88 -1.19 15.64
CA GLY A 5 -3.67 -1.90 14.40
C GLY A 5 -4.12 -0.95 13.31
N ASP A 6 -3.19 -0.31 12.60
CA ASP A 6 -3.49 0.59 11.48
C ASP A 6 -4.49 -0.09 10.55
N PRO A 7 -5.78 0.32 10.57
CA PRO A 7 -6.76 -0.30 9.71
C PRO A 7 -6.52 0.28 8.33
N LEU A 8 -6.12 -0.60 7.40
CA LEU A 8 -6.06 -0.37 5.95
C LEU A 8 -4.75 0.23 5.40
N LEU A 9 -3.57 -0.28 5.78
CA LEU A 9 -2.44 -0.23 4.85
C LEU A 9 -2.53 -1.41 3.87
N VAL A 10 -3.42 -1.30 2.87
CA VAL A 10 -3.44 -2.24 1.73
C VAL A 10 -2.44 -1.70 0.70
N GLY A 11 -1.15 -1.85 1.02
CA GLY A 11 -0.07 -1.43 0.14
C GLY A 11 -0.07 -2.27 -1.14
N ARG A 12 -0.14 -1.62 -2.30
CA ARG A 12 0.34 -2.22 -3.55
C ARG A 12 1.86 -2.27 -3.41
N VAL A 13 2.40 -3.43 -3.08
CA VAL A 13 3.85 -3.65 -3.14
C VAL A 13 4.16 -3.92 -4.61
N ILE A 14 4.51 -2.87 -5.33
CA ILE A 14 5.10 -2.98 -6.67
C ILE A 14 6.56 -3.33 -6.40
N GLY A 15 6.94 -4.59 -6.60
CA GLY A 15 8.36 -4.91 -6.73
C GLY A 15 8.89 -4.23 -8.00
N ASP A 16 10.07 -3.65 -7.95
CA ASP A 16 10.84 -3.19 -9.09
C ASP A 16 10.20 -2.06 -9.93
N VAL A 17 10.20 -0.83 -9.40
CA VAL A 17 10.07 0.37 -10.24
C VAL A 17 11.47 0.69 -10.78
N PHE A 18 11.83 0.11 -11.92
CA PHE A 18 13.01 0.56 -12.66
C PHE A 18 12.82 2.01 -13.09
N HIS A 19 13.93 2.75 -13.19
CA HIS A 19 14.11 4.21 -13.22
C HIS A 19 13.31 5.06 -14.23
N ASP A 20 12.25 4.55 -14.85
CA ASP A 20 11.42 5.29 -15.79
C ASP A 20 9.92 5.13 -15.50
N VAL A 21 9.19 6.25 -15.46
CA VAL A 21 7.74 6.29 -15.18
C VAL A 21 6.90 5.54 -16.21
N ALA A 22 7.47 5.23 -17.39
CA ALA A 22 6.89 4.35 -18.40
C ALA A 22 6.80 2.87 -17.97
N CYS A 23 7.47 2.50 -16.87
CA CYS A 23 7.81 1.13 -16.51
C CYS A 23 6.95 0.56 -15.37
N MET A 24 5.77 1.13 -15.07
CA MET A 24 4.83 0.55 -14.10
C MET A 24 4.39 -0.89 -14.44
N SER A 25 4.69 -1.35 -15.67
CA SER A 25 4.40 -2.68 -16.20
C SER A 25 5.45 -3.74 -15.91
N THR A 26 6.69 -3.39 -15.52
CA THR A 26 7.73 -4.40 -15.25
C THR A 26 7.73 -4.89 -13.81
N GLY A 27 7.01 -4.20 -12.93
CA GLY A 27 6.99 -4.55 -11.53
C GLY A 27 6.17 -5.80 -11.25
N LYS A 28 6.64 -6.63 -10.31
CA LYS A 28 5.90 -7.81 -9.85
C LYS A 28 4.91 -7.41 -8.76
N GLU A 29 3.62 -7.56 -9.03
CA GLU A 29 2.58 -7.44 -8.02
C GLU A 29 2.55 -8.72 -7.16
N ILE A 30 2.87 -8.59 -5.88
CA ILE A 30 2.76 -9.72 -4.94
C ILE A 30 1.33 -9.90 -4.46
N VAL A 31 0.56 -8.82 -4.32
CA VAL A 31 -0.78 -8.85 -3.72
C VAL A 31 -1.63 -7.80 -4.44
N PRO A 32 -2.78 -8.16 -5.06
CA PRO A 32 -3.59 -7.21 -5.78
C PRO A 32 -4.17 -6.14 -4.86
N TYR A 33 -4.29 -4.89 -5.32
CA TYR A 33 -4.96 -3.85 -4.53
C TYR A 33 -6.44 -4.19 -4.26
N LEU A 34 -6.89 -3.99 -3.03
CA LEU A 34 -8.31 -4.08 -2.65
C LEU A 34 -8.73 -2.76 -2.02
N GLY A 35 -9.78 -2.16 -2.57
CA GLY A 35 -10.37 -0.93 -2.03
C GLY A 35 -10.99 -1.13 -0.64
N PRO A 36 -11.24 -0.03 0.08
CA PRO A 36 -11.81 -0.07 1.41
C PRO A 36 -13.22 -0.70 1.41
N ARG A 37 -13.56 -1.36 2.53
CA ARG A 37 -14.91 -1.88 2.81
C ARG A 37 -15.36 -1.38 4.19
N PRO A 38 -16.55 -0.76 4.33
CA PRO A 38 -17.54 -0.48 3.28
C PRO A 38 -17.04 0.55 2.24
N PRO A 39 -17.60 0.57 1.02
CA PRO A 39 -17.17 1.51 -0.03
C PRO A 39 -17.54 2.97 0.29
N ILE A 40 -18.57 3.19 1.12
CA ILE A 40 -19.04 4.52 1.54
C ILE A 40 -18.39 4.86 2.88
N GLY A 41 -17.86 6.08 2.99
CA GLY A 41 -17.19 6.58 4.19
C GLY A 41 -16.00 7.47 3.84
N ILE A 42 -15.28 7.90 4.88
CA ILE A 42 -13.99 8.56 4.76
C ILE A 42 -12.92 7.49 4.89
N HIS A 43 -12.08 7.33 3.87
CA HIS A 43 -11.06 6.30 3.78
C HIS A 43 -9.68 6.91 3.75
N ARG A 44 -8.77 6.40 4.57
CA ARG A 44 -7.36 6.79 4.55
C ARG A 44 -6.59 5.96 3.51
N TYR A 45 -5.74 6.62 2.75
CA TYR A 45 -4.78 5.99 1.86
C TYR A 45 -3.38 6.41 2.25
N ILE A 46 -2.48 5.43 2.25
CA ILE A 46 -1.08 5.62 2.54
C ILE A 46 -0.30 4.86 1.47
N PHE A 47 0.46 5.60 0.67
CA PHE A 47 1.39 5.05 -0.30
C PHE A 47 2.80 5.21 0.27
N LEU A 48 3.55 4.10 0.31
CA LEU A 48 4.92 4.06 0.79
C LEU A 48 5.79 3.47 -0.32
N LEU A 49 6.83 4.22 -0.71
CA LEU A 49 7.82 3.77 -1.66
C LEU A 49 9.11 3.44 -0.91
N PHE A 50 9.62 2.23 -1.10
CA PHE A 50 10.88 1.77 -0.52
C PHE A 50 11.89 1.47 -1.63
N GLN A 51 13.17 1.63 -1.33
CA GLN A 51 14.24 1.24 -2.24
C GLN A 51 14.66 -0.21 -1.95
N GLN A 52 14.57 -1.06 -2.97
CA GLN A 52 15.14 -2.40 -2.91
C GLN A 52 16.67 -2.29 -3.05
N LYS A 53 17.41 -2.70 -2.02
CA LYS A 53 18.88 -2.72 -2.03
C LYS A 53 19.44 -3.85 -2.90
N VAL A 54 18.69 -4.95 -2.99
CA VAL A 54 18.99 -6.15 -3.78
C VAL A 54 17.71 -6.62 -4.47
N PRO A 55 17.79 -7.34 -5.61
CA PRO A 55 16.63 -7.97 -6.20
C PRO A 55 15.94 -8.90 -5.19
N LEU A 56 14.66 -8.62 -4.91
CA LEU A 56 13.85 -9.48 -4.07
C LEU A 56 13.28 -10.57 -4.99
N GLY A 57 13.70 -11.82 -4.79
CA GLY A 57 13.26 -12.94 -5.64
C GLY A 57 11.77 -13.26 -5.50
N LEU A 58 11.44 -14.48 -5.09
CA LEU A 58 10.05 -14.81 -4.76
C LEU A 58 9.72 -14.25 -3.38
N VAL A 59 8.94 -13.16 -3.34
CA VAL A 59 8.34 -12.65 -2.11
C VAL A 59 7.02 -13.38 -1.87
N GLU A 60 6.89 -14.00 -0.71
CA GLU A 60 5.65 -14.67 -0.29
C GLU A 60 4.55 -13.66 0.04
N GLN A 61 3.31 -14.01 -0.33
CA GLN A 61 2.15 -13.18 0.00
C GLN A 61 1.85 -13.31 1.50
N PRO A 62 1.58 -12.20 2.22
CA PRO A 62 1.11 -12.27 3.59
C PRO A 62 -0.20 -13.09 3.70
N PRO A 63 -0.36 -13.93 4.74
CA PRO A 63 -1.53 -14.79 4.89
C PRO A 63 -2.83 -14.02 5.13
N THR A 64 -2.72 -12.80 5.67
CA THR A 64 -3.85 -11.90 5.90
C THR A 64 -3.48 -10.47 5.56
N ARG A 65 -4.47 -9.71 5.08
CA ARG A 65 -4.40 -8.26 4.85
C ARG A 65 -4.83 -7.47 6.07
N ALA A 66 -5.61 -8.08 6.96
CA ALA A 66 -6.05 -7.42 8.18
C ALA A 66 -4.85 -7.20 9.09
N SER A 67 -4.74 -6.00 9.66
CA SER A 67 -3.65 -5.65 10.58
C SER A 67 -2.25 -5.87 9.98
N PHE A 68 -2.08 -5.63 8.67
CA PHE A 68 -0.79 -5.75 8.01
C PHE A 68 0.25 -4.84 8.68
N ASN A 69 1.34 -5.43 9.16
CA ASN A 69 2.41 -4.71 9.83
C ASN A 69 3.52 -4.35 8.84
N THR A 70 3.42 -3.14 8.31
CA THR A 70 4.41 -2.57 7.39
C THR A 70 5.81 -2.54 7.97
N ARG A 71 5.96 -2.21 9.25
CA ARG A 71 7.27 -2.12 9.91
C ARG A 71 7.93 -3.49 10.00
N TYR A 72 7.15 -4.54 10.25
CA TYR A 72 7.63 -5.92 10.23
C TYR A 72 8.04 -6.32 8.81
N PHE A 73 7.19 -6.06 7.80
CA PHE A 73 7.46 -6.40 6.41
C PHE A 73 8.74 -5.77 5.86
N VAL A 74 8.91 -4.46 6.07
CA VAL A 74 10.08 -3.69 5.64
C VAL A 74 11.37 -4.16 6.32
N ARG A 75 11.28 -4.60 7.58
CA ARG A 75 12.42 -5.19 8.31
C ARG A 75 12.82 -6.56 7.76
N GLN A 76 11.85 -7.41 7.43
CA GLN A 76 12.12 -8.74 6.87
C GLN A 76 12.79 -8.68 5.49
N LEU A 77 12.45 -7.67 4.69
CA LEU A 77 13.02 -7.45 3.35
C LEU A 77 14.20 -6.46 3.33
N ASP A 78 14.67 -6.02 4.50
CA ASP A 78 15.75 -5.05 4.70
C ASP A 78 15.66 -3.79 3.81
N LEU A 79 14.43 -3.31 3.62
CA LEU A 79 14.10 -2.17 2.74
C LEU A 79 14.48 -0.80 3.35
N GLY A 80 14.75 -0.74 4.65
CA GLY A 80 15.14 0.50 5.32
C GLY A 80 13.99 1.50 5.53
N LEU A 81 14.27 2.79 5.38
CA LEU A 81 13.27 3.86 5.47
C LEU A 81 12.58 4.08 4.11
N PRO A 82 11.31 4.52 4.09
CA PRO A 82 10.66 4.86 2.83
C PRO A 82 11.36 6.06 2.17
N VAL A 83 11.56 5.97 0.86
CA VAL A 83 12.12 7.05 0.02
C VAL A 83 11.08 8.15 -0.21
N ALA A 84 9.81 7.77 -0.35
CA ALA A 84 8.71 8.69 -0.53
C ALA A 84 7.45 8.16 0.16
N THR A 85 6.61 9.08 0.64
CA THR A 85 5.34 8.76 1.31
C THR A 85 4.26 9.74 0.85
N VAL A 86 3.05 9.23 0.65
CA VAL A 86 1.86 10.05 0.37
C VAL A 86 0.72 9.59 1.28
N TYR A 87 0.09 10.54 1.94
CA TYR A 87 -1.07 10.32 2.80
C TYR A 87 -2.22 11.20 2.34
N PHE A 88 -3.41 10.62 2.17
CA PHE A 88 -4.63 11.39 1.96
C PHE A 88 -5.86 10.65 2.44
N ASN A 89 -6.93 11.39 2.69
CA ASN A 89 -8.25 10.83 2.90
C ASN A 89 -9.08 10.99 1.62
N SER A 90 -9.87 9.98 1.28
CA SER A 90 -10.88 10.07 0.23
C SER A 90 -12.27 9.89 0.84
N GLN A 91 -13.26 10.48 0.18
CA GLN A 91 -14.67 10.23 0.45
C GLN A 91 -15.43 10.28 -0.86
N LYS A 92 -16.51 9.52 -0.97
CA LYS A 92 -17.38 9.59 -2.15
C LYS A 92 -17.96 11.00 -2.26
N GLU A 93 -17.92 11.58 -3.46
CA GLU A 93 -18.55 12.88 -3.72
C GLU A 93 -20.05 12.82 -3.37
N PRO A 94 -20.58 13.79 -2.60
CA PRO A 94 -22.01 13.88 -2.35
C PRO A 94 -22.76 14.01 -3.68
N ALA A 95 -23.80 13.19 -3.89
CA ALA A 95 -24.62 13.32 -5.09
C ALA A 95 -25.28 14.71 -5.10
N ALA A 96 -25.09 15.47 -6.18
CA ALA A 96 -25.81 16.72 -6.39
C ALA A 96 -27.31 16.44 -6.44
N LYS A 97 -28.08 17.03 -5.53
CA LYS A 97 -29.54 16.94 -5.58
C LYS A 97 -30.01 17.78 -6.76
N ARG A 98 -30.38 17.15 -7.89
CA ARG A 98 -31.06 17.87 -8.98
C ARG A 98 -32.39 18.40 -8.41
N ARG A 99 -32.54 19.73 -8.38
CA ARG A 99 -33.81 20.37 -8.04
C ARG A 99 -34.82 20.19 -9.16
#